data_AF-A0A970B258-F1
#
_entry.id   AF-A0A970B258-F1
#
_cell.length_a   1.000
_cell.length_b   1.000
_cell.length_c   1.000
_cell.angle_alpha   90.00
_cell.angle_beta   90.00
_cell.angle_gamma   90.00
#
_symmetry.space_group_name_H-M   'P 1'
#
loop_
_entity.id
_entity.type
_entity.pdbx_description
1 polymer ?
#
loop_
_entity_poly.entity_id
_entity_poly.type
_entity_poly.pdbx_seq_one_letter_code
_entity_poly.pdbx_strand_id
1 'polypeptide(L)' 'GTATEVAPIVQFDHRLVGDGKVGAIAKQLQDLYSKAVHGLLPKYEHWVTRV' A
#
# COMPACT_ATOMS: atom_id res chain seq x y z
N GLY A 1 -2.10 8.01 -0.53
CA GLY A 1 -2.75 9.09 -1.30
C GLY A 1 -3.43 8.50 -2.52
N THR A 2 -4.42 9.14 -3.15
CA THR A 2 -5.19 8.49 -4.24
C THR A 2 -4.32 8.06 -5.43
N ALA A 3 -3.39 8.91 -5.88
CA ALA A 3 -2.49 8.58 -7.00
C ALA A 3 -1.34 7.64 -6.61
N THR A 4 -0.83 7.78 -5.39
CA THR A 4 0.37 7.08 -4.91
C THR A 4 0.05 5.79 -4.14
N GLU A 5 -1.24 5.57 -3.86
CA GLU A 5 -1.73 4.50 -2.99
C GLU A 5 -1.00 4.47 -1.64
N VAL A 6 -0.35 3.33 -1.35
CA VAL A 6 0.55 3.08 -0.24
C VAL A 6 1.99 3.01 -0.78
N ALA A 7 2.75 4.09 -0.59
CA ALA A 7 4.17 4.16 -0.91
C ALA A 7 5.03 4.13 0.36
N PRO A 8 5.85 3.09 0.56
CA PRO A 8 6.80 3.02 1.66
C PRO A 8 7.93 4.06 1.51
N ILE A 9 8.34 4.68 2.61
CA ILE A 9 9.50 5.59 2.66
C ILE A 9 10.70 4.80 3.17
N VAL A 10 11.76 4.71 2.36
CA VAL A 10 12.98 3.96 2.71
C VAL A 10 14.17 4.86 3.08
N GLN A 11 14.07 6.16 2.81
CA GLN A 11 15.09 7.15 3.14
C GLN A 11 14.43 8.51 3.39
N PHE A 12 14.94 9.25 4.39
CA PHE A 12 14.54 10.61 4.70
C PHE A 12 15.78 11.43 5.09
N ASP A 13 15.96 12.61 4.50
CA ASP A 13 17.12 13.50 4.74
C ASP A 13 18.48 12.76 4.72
N HIS A 14 18.71 12.01 3.64
CA HIS A 14 19.91 11.18 3.45
C HIS A 14 20.11 10.05 4.48
N ARG A 15 19.17 9.85 5.42
CA ARG A 15 19.20 8.76 6.41
C ARG A 15 18.31 7.62 5.96
N LEU A 16 18.86 6.41 5.91
CA LEU A 16 18.08 5.21 5.60
C LEU A 16 17.09 4.92 6.74
N VAL A 17 15.89 4.50 6.38
CA VAL A 17 14.91 3.95 7.32
C VAL A 17 15.18 2.45 7.44
N GLY A 18 15.61 2.00 8.61
CA GLY A 18 16.00 0.60 8.81
C GLY A 18 17.17 0.20 7.93
N ASP A 19 16.97 -0.79 7.04
CA ASP A 19 17.96 -1.29 6.09
C ASP A 19 17.90 -0.61 4.70
N GLY A 20 17.06 0.42 4.55
CA GLY A 20 16.87 1.13 3.28
C GLY A 20 16.04 0.35 2.27
N LYS A 21 15.37 -0.72 2.67
CA LYS A 21 14.46 -1.51 1.82
C LYS A 21 13.02 -1.33 2.28
N VAL A 22 12.10 -1.76 1.42
CA VAL A 22 10.68 -1.82 1.79
C VAL A 22 10.49 -2.86 2.88
N GLY A 23 10.02 -2.43 4.04
CA GLY A 23 9.72 -3.32 5.16
C GLY A 23 8.52 -4.24 4.88
N ALA A 24 8.52 -5.42 5.51
CA ALA A 24 7.49 -6.44 5.31
C ALA A 24 6.06 -5.94 5.58
N ILE A 25 5.86 -5.13 6.63
CA ILE A 25 4.54 -4.57 6.98
C ILE A 25 4.05 -3.62 5.89
N ALA A 26 4.91 -2.71 5.42
CA ALA A 26 4.54 -1.76 4.38
C ALA A 26 4.20 -2.47 3.07
N LYS A 27 4.92 -3.56 2.75
CA LYS A 27 4.61 -4.41 1.60
C LYS A 27 3.25 -5.11 1.74
N GLN A 28 2.96 -5.69 2.90
CA GLN A 28 1.67 -6.32 3.18
C GLN A 28 0.51 -5.34 3.07
N LEU A 29 0.67 -4.12 3.58
CA LEU A 29 -0.34 -3.06 3.48
C LEU A 29 -0.56 -2.62 2.03
N GLN A 30 0.52 -2.46 1.26
CA GLN A 30 0.43 -2.15 -0.17
C GLN A 30 -0.35 -3.25 -0.92
N ASP A 31 -0.02 -4.52 -0.69
CA ASP A 31 -0.70 -5.63 -1.35
C ASP A 31 -2.18 -5.74 -0.92
N LEU A 32 -2.48 -5.50 0.37
CA LEU A 32 -3.85 -5.49 0.89
C LEU A 32 -4.68 -4.37 0.27
N TYR A 33 -4.13 -3.15 0.22
CA TYR A 33 -4.79 -2.00 -0.37
C TYR A 33 -5.08 -2.24 -1.85
N SER A 34 -4.07 -2.69 -2.61
CA SER A 34 -4.23 -3.01 -4.04
C SER A 34 -5.34 -4.03 -4.27
N LYS A 35 -5.39 -5.11 -3.47
CA LYS A 35 -6.47 -6.11 -3.57
C LYS A 35 -7.84 -5.53 -3.20
N ALA A 36 -7.91 -4.65 -2.21
CA ALA A 36 -9.18 -4.02 -1.81
C ALA A 36 -9.76 -3.13 -2.93
N VAL A 37 -8.93 -2.24 -3.52
CA VAL A 37 -9.40 -1.31 -4.55
C VAL A 37 -9.75 -1.98 -5.89
N HIS A 38 -9.13 -3.14 -6.18
CA HIS A 38 -9.50 -3.97 -7.34
C HIS A 38 -10.68 -4.92 -7.06
N GLY A 39 -11.31 -4.84 -5.89
CA GLY A 39 -12.46 -5.68 -5.54
C GLY A 39 -12.13 -7.16 -5.33
N LEU A 40 -10.87 -7.51 -5.06
CA LEU A 40 -10.41 -8.88 -4.85
C LEU A 40 -10.60 -9.37 -3.41
N LEU A 41 -11.16 -8.53 -2.54
CA LEU A 41 -11.42 -8.83 -1.14
C LEU A 41 -12.91 -8.62 -0.83
N PRO A 42 -13.67 -9.69 -0.55
CA PRO A 42 -15.12 -9.58 -0.26
C PRO A 42 -15.43 -8.61 0.88
N LYS A 43 -14.54 -8.53 1.89
CA LYS A 43 -14.66 -7.60 3.02
C LYS A 43 -14.74 -6.13 2.58
N TYR A 44 -14.14 -5.77 1.45
CA TYR A 44 -14.01 -4.39 0.97
C TYR A 44 -14.77 -4.15 -0.35
N GLU A 45 -15.61 -5.09 -0.78
CA GLU A 45 -16.35 -4.98 -2.05
C GLU A 45 -17.21 -3.72 -2.12
N HIS A 46 -17.77 -3.29 -0.99
CA HIS A 46 -18.55 -2.06 -0.85
C HIS A 46 -17.79 -0.76 -1.13
N TRP A 47 -16.45 -0.80 -1.27
CA TRP A 47 -15.65 0.37 -1.69
C TRP A 47 -15.60 0.56 -3.22
N VAL A 48 -15.98 -0.47 -3.99
CA VAL A 48 -15.82 -0.49 -5.45
C VAL A 48 -17.19 -0.42 -6.12
N THR A 49 -17.46 0.69 -6.82
CA THR A 49 -18.62 0.82 -7.69
C THR A 49 -18.26 0.31 -9.09
N ARG A 50 -18.92 -0.77 -9.54
CA ARG A 50 -18.81 -1.22 -10.94
C ARG A 50 -19.66 -0.33 -11.83
N VAL A 51 -19.05 0.21 -12.89
CA VAL A 51 -19.69 1.08 -13.90
C VAL A 51 -19.63 0.44 -15.27
#